data_AF-A0A958YFB3-F1
#
_entry.id   AF-A0A958YFB3-F1
#
_cell.length_a   1.000
_cell.length_b   1.000
_cell.length_c   1.000
_cell.angle_alpha   90.00
_cell.angle_beta   90.00
_cell.angle_gamma   90.00
#
_symmetry.space_group_name_H-M   'P 1'
#
loop_
_entity.id
_entity.type
_entity.pdbx_description
1 polymer ?
#
loop_
_entity_poly.entity_id
_entity_poly.type
_entity_poly.pdbx_seq_one_letter_code
_entity_poly.pdbx_strand_id
1 'polypeptide(L)'
;MKKTILSILMATVWISISEFVRNEFFLKSYWSQHYEVMGLVFPSEPVNGAVWGMWSLCFAVSIYFISRKFALGPTTLLSWFVGFVLMWVVTGNMGVLPFKILYFAVPLSVLETFLAAWIIVKFSKNKTL
;
A
#
# COMPACT_ATOMS: atom_id res chain seq x y z
N MET A 1 -8.88 12.43 19.33
CA MET A 1 -8.21 13.21 18.27
C MET A 1 -6.71 12.99 18.20
N LYS A 2 -5.90 13.40 19.19
CA LYS A 2 -4.41 13.23 19.14
C LYS A 2 -3.95 11.79 18.84
N LYS A 3 -4.54 10.79 19.51
CA LYS A 3 -4.22 9.36 19.29
C LYS A 3 -4.65 8.84 17.91
N THR A 4 -5.76 9.38 17.38
CA THR A 4 -6.27 9.04 16.05
C THR A 4 -5.33 9.54 14.96
N ILE A 5 -4.96 10.83 15.02
CA ILE A 5 -4.02 11.43 14.06
C ILE A 5 -2.67 10.71 14.13
N LEU A 6 -2.17 10.45 15.34
CA LEU A 6 -0.94 9.70 15.54
C LEU A 6 -1.00 8.30 14.91
N SER A 7 -2.11 7.56 15.07
CA SER A 7 -2.25 6.23 14.46
C SER A 7 -2.22 6.25 12.93
N ILE A 8 -2.81 7.28 12.31
CA ILE A 8 -2.81 7.45 10.85
C ILE A 8 -1.40 7.79 10.37
N LEU A 9 -0.70 8.71 11.06
CA LEU A 9 0.67 9.08 10.70
C LEU A 9 1.64 7.91 10.86
N MET A 10 1.55 7.13 11.95
CA MET A 10 2.39 5.94 12.13
C MET A 10 2.11 4.89 11.04
N ALA A 11 0.84 4.67 10.69
CA ALA A 11 0.50 3.76 9.60
C ALA A 11 0.99 4.28 8.24
N THR A 12 0.91 5.59 7.99
CA THR A 12 1.44 6.23 6.78
C THR A 12 2.95 6.00 6.67
N VAL A 13 3.70 6.27 7.74
CA VAL A 13 5.16 6.03 7.77
C VAL A 13 5.48 4.56 7.52
N TRP A 14 4.75 3.65 8.15
CA TRP A 14 4.91 2.22 7.94
C TRP A 14 4.67 1.81 6.48
N ILE A 15 3.56 2.24 5.89
CA ILE A 15 3.22 1.97 4.49
C ILE A 15 4.34 2.51 3.60
N SER A 16 4.72 3.78 3.75
CA SER A 16 5.76 4.39 2.92
C SER A 16 7.12 3.69 3.02
N ILE A 17 7.53 3.22 4.21
CA ILE A 17 8.77 2.43 4.37
C ILE A 17 8.63 1.09 3.66
N SER A 18 7.52 0.39 3.85
CA SER A 18 7.26 -0.90 3.22
C SER A 18 7.21 -0.80 1.68
N GLU A 19 6.57 0.25 1.15
CA GLU A 19 6.54 0.55 -0.27
C GLU A 19 7.93 0.84 -0.82
N PHE A 20 8.71 1.67 -0.15
CA PHE A 20 10.07 2.00 -0.55
C PHE A 20 10.94 0.75 -0.58
N VAL A 21 10.92 -0.06 0.48
CA VAL A 21 11.70 -1.30 0.56
C VAL A 21 11.29 -2.27 -0.55
N ARG A 22 9.99 -2.48 -0.76
CA ARG A 22 9.47 -3.34 -1.81
C ARG A 22 9.87 -2.84 -3.21
N ASN A 23 9.60 -1.58 -3.52
CA ASN A 23 9.78 -1.07 -4.87
C ASN A 23 11.26 -0.83 -5.22
N GLU A 24 12.06 -0.32 -4.29
CA GLU A 24 13.44 0.07 -4.57
C GLU A 24 14.39 -1.13 -4.53
N PHE A 25 14.24 -2.04 -3.56
CA PHE A 25 15.17 -3.17 -3.40
C PHE A 25 14.71 -4.46 -4.09
N PHE A 26 13.41 -4.77 -4.05
CA PHE A 26 12.92 -6.05 -4.57
C PHE A 26 12.38 -5.97 -6.00
N LEU A 27 11.68 -4.89 -6.36
CA LEU A 27 10.91 -4.83 -7.61
C LEU A 27 11.51 -3.94 -8.71
N LYS A 28 12.46 -3.06 -8.40
CA LYS A 28 12.97 -2.05 -9.34
C LYS A 28 13.47 -2.65 -10.65
N SER A 29 14.25 -3.74 -10.60
CA SER A 29 14.78 -4.40 -11.79
C SER A 29 13.68 -4.97 -12.68
N TYR A 30 12.66 -5.60 -12.09
CA TYR A 30 11.50 -6.12 -12.82
C TYR A 30 10.70 -5.03 -13.50
N TRP A 31 10.49 -3.90 -12.81
CA TRP A 31 9.81 -2.73 -13.37
C TRP A 31 10.58 -2.12 -14.54
N SER A 32 11.86 -1.81 -14.34
CA SER A 32 12.70 -1.20 -15.37
C SER A 32 12.80 -2.08 -16.62
N GLN A 33 13.00 -3.39 -16.46
CA GLN A 33 13.08 -4.32 -17.57
C GLN A 33 11.75 -4.41 -18.34
N HIS A 34 10.61 -4.46 -17.63
CA HIS A 34 9.30 -4.53 -18.27
C HIS A 34 9.00 -3.27 -19.08
N TYR A 35 9.31 -2.11 -18.52
CA TYR A 35 9.14 -0.83 -19.21
C TYR A 35 10.06 -0.70 -20.42
N GLU A 36 11.32 -1.13 -20.31
CA GLU A 36 12.26 -1.16 -21.43
C GLU A 36 11.78 -2.04 -22.58
N VAL A 37 11.22 -3.22 -22.30
CA VAL A 37 10.61 -4.11 -23.31
C VAL A 37 9.40 -3.45 -24.00
N MET A 38 8.66 -2.60 -23.28
CA MET A 38 7.56 -1.81 -23.86
C MET A 38 8.06 -0.57 -24.64
N GLY A 39 9.37 -0.29 -24.67
CA GLY A 39 9.92 0.93 -25.24
C GLY A 39 9.62 2.18 -24.41
N LEU A 40 9.35 2.02 -23.11
CA LEU A 40 9.01 3.08 -22.17
C LEU A 40 10.13 3.26 -21.13
N VAL A 41 10.24 4.47 -20.59
CA VAL A 41 11.13 4.75 -19.45
C VAL A 41 10.33 4.57 -18.15
N PHE A 42 10.85 3.76 -17.22
CA PHE A 42 10.22 3.59 -15.92
C PHE A 42 10.30 4.89 -15.09
N PRO A 43 9.18 5.42 -14.56
CA PRO A 43 9.16 6.69 -13.85
C PRO A 43 9.73 6.54 -12.42
N SER A 44 11.06 6.56 -12.30
CA SER A 44 11.76 6.45 -11.01
C SER A 44 12.20 7.79 -10.40
N GLU A 45 11.74 8.92 -10.93
CA GLU A 45 12.10 10.24 -10.40
C GLU A 45 11.56 10.45 -8.97
N PRO A 46 12.24 11.26 -8.13
CA PRO A 46 11.82 11.53 -6.75
C PRO A 46 10.37 12.03 -6.62
N VAL A 47 9.86 12.75 -7.62
CA VAL A 47 8.48 13.23 -7.67
C VAL A 47 7.47 12.08 -7.62
N ASN A 48 7.76 10.95 -8.25
CA ASN A 48 6.90 9.76 -8.19
C ASN A 48 6.89 9.18 -6.78
N GLY A 49 8.03 9.21 -6.09
CA GLY A 49 8.11 8.84 -4.66
C GLY A 49 7.21 9.69 -3.78
N ALA A 50 7.09 10.99 -4.06
CA ALA A 50 6.16 11.86 -3.33
C ALA A 50 4.68 11.50 -3.60
N VAL A 51 4.35 11.10 -4.83
CA VAL A 51 3.00 10.61 -5.18
C VAL A 51 2.68 9.32 -4.43
N TRP A 52 3.63 8.39 -4.32
CA TRP A 52 3.49 7.19 -3.48
C TRP A 52 3.30 7.53 -1.99
N GLY A 53 4.02 8.54 -1.48
CA GLY A 53 3.81 9.05 -0.12
C GLY A 53 2.40 9.62 0.10
N MET A 54 1.86 10.35 -0.88
CA MET A 54 0.47 10.81 -0.85
C MET A 54 -0.51 9.64 -0.87
N TRP A 55 -0.28 8.65 -1.73
CA TRP A 55 -1.07 7.42 -1.77
C TRP A 55 -1.04 6.68 -0.42
N SER A 56 0.13 6.56 0.22
CA SER A 56 0.30 5.96 1.55
C SER A 56 -0.59 6.63 2.60
N LEU A 57 -0.66 7.96 2.58
CA LEU A 57 -1.51 8.73 3.50
C LEU A 57 -3.00 8.50 3.22
N CYS A 58 -3.43 8.61 1.97
CA CYS A 58 -4.81 8.33 1.56
C CYS A 58 -5.23 6.90 1.93
N PHE A 59 -4.33 5.94 1.76
CA PHE A 59 -4.56 4.54 2.11
C PHE A 59 -4.68 4.36 3.64
N ALA A 60 -3.80 4.96 4.43
CA ALA A 60 -3.88 4.94 5.90
C ALA A 60 -5.20 5.55 6.42
N VAL A 61 -5.65 6.67 5.84
CA VAL A 61 -6.94 7.29 6.16
C VAL A 61 -8.10 6.35 5.81
N SER A 62 -8.04 5.67 4.65
CA SER A 62 -9.05 4.70 4.23
C SER A 62 -9.13 3.50 5.19
N ILE A 63 -7.98 2.93 5.57
CA ILE A 63 -7.89 1.87 6.58
C ILE A 63 -8.51 2.35 7.90
N TYR A 64 -8.27 3.59 8.31
CA TYR A 64 -8.88 4.16 9.51
C TYR A 64 -10.41 4.14 9.44
N PHE A 65 -11.01 4.64 8.37
CA PHE A 65 -12.47 4.63 8.22
C PHE A 65 -13.05 3.21 8.18
N ILE A 66 -12.40 2.29 7.46
CA ILE A 66 -12.81 0.87 7.41
C ILE A 66 -12.75 0.25 8.81
N SER A 67 -11.67 0.51 9.56
CA SER A 67 -11.47 -0.02 10.92
C SER A 67 -12.53 0.44 11.93
N ARG A 68 -13.32 1.47 11.62
CA ARG A 68 -14.43 1.91 12.49
C ARG A 68 -15.63 0.98 12.42
N LYS A 69 -15.78 0.23 11.33
CA LYS A 69 -16.92 -0.68 11.11
C LYS A 69 -16.55 -2.15 11.23
N PHE A 70 -15.29 -2.50 11.04
CA PHE A 70 -14.85 -3.88 10.92
C PHE A 70 -13.80 -4.27 11.96
N ALA A 71 -13.70 -5.58 12.24
CA ALA A 71 -12.59 -6.15 13.00
C ALA A 71 -11.28 -6.10 12.19
N LEU A 72 -10.15 -6.42 12.82
CA LEU A 72 -8.82 -6.35 12.21
C LEU A 72 -8.73 -7.17 10.91
N GLY A 73 -9.16 -8.44 10.92
CA GLY A 73 -9.11 -9.32 9.75
C GLY A 73 -9.86 -8.75 8.53
N PRO A 74 -11.17 -8.47 8.64
CA PRO A 74 -11.92 -7.88 7.53
C PRO A 74 -11.42 -6.48 7.12
N THR A 75 -10.92 -5.68 8.07
CA THR A 75 -10.28 -4.38 7.75
C THR A 75 -9.06 -4.60 6.86
N THR A 76 -8.19 -5.54 7.21
CA THR A 76 -7.00 -5.88 6.43
C THR A 76 -7.38 -6.37 5.03
N LEU A 77 -8.26 -7.36 4.94
CA LEU A 77 -8.63 -7.96 3.65
C LEU A 77 -9.32 -6.95 2.72
N LEU A 78 -10.29 -6.19 3.24
CA LEU A 78 -11.00 -5.19 2.44
C LEU A 78 -10.05 -4.07 1.99
N SER A 79 -9.21 -3.56 2.89
CA SER A 79 -8.24 -2.52 2.56
C SER A 79 -7.21 -3.02 1.54
N TRP A 80 -6.70 -4.24 1.70
CA TRP A 80 -5.75 -4.83 0.76
C TRP A 80 -6.38 -5.01 -0.62
N PHE A 81 -7.61 -5.50 -0.65
CA PHE A 81 -8.35 -5.67 -1.89
C PHE A 81 -8.52 -4.35 -2.65
N VAL A 82 -8.99 -3.30 -1.97
CA VAL A 82 -9.23 -2.00 -2.63
C VAL A 82 -7.95 -1.23 -2.95
N GLY A 83 -6.92 -1.33 -2.09
CA GLY A 83 -5.66 -0.60 -2.24
C GLY A 83 -4.71 -1.23 -3.26
N PHE A 84 -4.70 -2.56 -3.37
CA PHE A 84 -3.76 -3.29 -4.21
C PHE A 84 -4.43 -4.07 -5.33
N VAL A 85 -5.37 -4.96 -4.99
CA VAL A 85 -5.92 -5.91 -5.97
C VAL A 85 -6.62 -5.17 -7.11
N LEU A 86 -7.45 -4.17 -6.79
CA LEU A 86 -8.12 -3.36 -7.81
C LEU A 86 -7.12 -2.59 -8.69
N MET A 87 -6.04 -2.07 -8.10
CA MET A 87 -4.97 -1.40 -8.85
C MET A 87 -4.26 -2.38 -9.80
N TRP A 88 -3.96 -3.61 -9.35
CA TRP A 88 -3.33 -4.63 -10.19
C TRP A 88 -4.23 -5.08 -11.33
N VAL A 89 -5.56 -5.17 -11.11
CA VAL A 89 -6.50 -5.47 -12.19
C VAL A 89 -6.43 -4.40 -13.29
N VAL A 90 -6.47 -3.12 -12.92
CA VAL A 90 -6.42 -2.02 -13.90
C VAL A 90 -5.06 -1.94 -14.60
N THR A 91 -3.96 -2.01 -13.85
CA THR A 91 -2.60 -1.96 -14.42
C THR A 91 -2.24 -3.19 -15.23
N GLY A 92 -2.76 -4.37 -14.84
CA GLY A 92 -2.69 -5.59 -15.64
C GLY A 92 -3.47 -5.47 -16.95
N ASN A 93 -4.68 -4.91 -16.92
CA ASN A 93 -5.47 -4.65 -18.12
C ASN A 93 -4.78 -3.66 -19.08
N MET A 94 -4.08 -2.65 -18.56
CA MET A 94 -3.29 -1.71 -19.37
C MET A 94 -1.97 -2.31 -19.88
N GLY A 95 -1.62 -3.54 -19.50
CA GLY A 95 -0.37 -4.20 -19.89
C GLY A 95 0.90 -3.65 -19.22
N VAL A 96 0.76 -2.66 -18.32
CA VAL A 96 1.90 -2.00 -17.67
C VAL A 96 2.43 -2.75 -16.46
N LEU A 97 1.67 -3.72 -15.93
CA LEU A 97 2.04 -4.52 -14.76
C LEU A 97 2.88 -5.75 -15.15
N PRO A 98 4.14 -5.86 -14.68
CA PRO A 98 4.91 -7.09 -14.83
C PRO A 98 4.41 -8.16 -13.85
N PHE A 99 3.64 -9.14 -14.33
CA PHE A 99 3.04 -10.19 -13.47
C PHE A 99 4.04 -10.96 -12.60
N LYS A 100 5.32 -11.05 -13.00
CA LYS A 100 6.39 -11.68 -12.18
C LYS A 100 6.59 -10.99 -10.83
N ILE A 101 6.26 -9.70 -10.70
CA ILE A 101 6.39 -9.00 -9.42
C ILE A 101 5.38 -9.49 -8.39
N LEU A 102 4.24 -10.06 -8.82
CA LEU A 102 3.15 -10.45 -7.91
C LEU A 102 3.59 -11.52 -6.90
N TYR A 103 4.58 -12.37 -7.24
CA TYR A 103 5.16 -13.34 -6.31
C TYR A 103 5.70 -12.68 -5.03
N PHE A 104 6.28 -11.48 -5.15
CA PHE A 104 6.75 -10.71 -4.00
C PHE A 104 5.73 -9.66 -3.55
N ALA A 105 5.05 -9.00 -4.49
CA ALA A 105 4.12 -7.91 -4.18
C ALA A 105 2.89 -8.38 -3.40
N VAL A 106 2.34 -9.57 -3.69
CA VAL A 106 1.19 -10.13 -2.95
C VAL A 106 1.51 -10.34 -1.47
N PRO A 107 2.50 -11.17 -1.07
CA PRO A 107 2.76 -11.41 0.35
C PRO A 107 3.19 -10.13 1.09
N LEU A 108 4.01 -9.28 0.48
CA LEU A 108 4.48 -8.04 1.10
C LEU A 108 3.35 -7.03 1.29
N SER A 109 2.46 -6.85 0.31
CA SER A 109 1.32 -5.91 0.43
C SER A 109 0.27 -6.37 1.45
N VAL A 110 0.05 -7.68 1.59
CA VAL A 110 -0.83 -8.23 2.64
C VAL A 110 -0.23 -7.91 4.02
N LEU A 111 1.08 -8.17 4.21
CA LEU A 111 1.77 -7.87 5.46
C LEU A 111 1.75 -6.37 5.77
N GLU A 112 2.03 -5.53 4.77
CA GLU A 112 1.98 -4.08 4.87
C GLU A 112 0.61 -3.59 5.36
N THR A 113 -0.45 -4.05 4.69
CA THR A 113 -1.82 -3.68 5.01
C THR A 113 -2.23 -4.19 6.40
N PHE A 114 -1.83 -5.41 6.76
CA PHE A 114 -2.13 -5.99 8.07
C PHE A 114 -1.51 -5.16 9.20
N LEU A 115 -0.23 -4.81 9.07
CA LEU A 115 0.47 -4.03 10.10
C LEU A 115 -0.05 -2.59 10.17
N ALA A 116 -0.37 -1.97 9.03
CA ALA A 116 -1.03 -0.66 9.01
C ALA A 116 -2.40 -0.69 9.72
N ALA A 117 -3.23 -1.70 9.41
CA ALA A 117 -4.52 -1.91 10.07
C ALA A 117 -4.35 -2.20 11.57
N TRP A 118 -3.34 -2.98 11.95
CA TRP A 118 -3.04 -3.26 13.35
C TRP A 118 -2.62 -1.99 14.11
N ILE A 119 -1.73 -1.16 13.56
CA ILE A 119 -1.34 0.13 14.13
C ILE A 119 -2.59 0.99 14.36
N ILE A 120 -3.44 1.12 13.34
CA ILE A 120 -4.67 1.92 13.41
C ILE A 120 -5.62 1.40 14.48
N VAL A 121 -5.89 0.09 14.51
CA VAL A 121 -6.81 -0.51 15.50
C VAL A 121 -6.25 -0.42 16.92
N LYS A 122 -4.94 -0.62 17.09
CA LYS A 122 -4.28 -0.63 18.41
C LYS A 122 -4.25 0.77 19.04
N PHE A 123 -3.94 1.80 18.26
CA PHE A 123 -3.69 3.14 18.79
C PHE A 123 -4.90 4.08 18.68
N SER A 124 -5.85 3.79 17.79
CA SER A 124 -7.09 4.55 17.70
C SER A 124 -8.13 4.02 18.69
N LYS A 125 -8.13 4.57 19.92
CA LYS A 125 -9.21 4.35 20.89
C LYS A 125 -10.55 4.79 20.28
N ASN A 126 -11.35 3.80 19.86
CA ASN A 126 -12.81 3.81 19.80
C ASN A 126 -13.26 2.43 19.27
N LYS A 127 -13.14 1.41 20.12
CA LYS A 127 -14.05 0.26 20.10
C LYS A 127 -14.87 0.38 21.38
N THR A 128 -15.92 1.19 21.35
CA THR A 128 -17.12 0.82 22.11
C THR A 128 -17.73 -0.29 21.29
N LEU A 129 -17.48 -1.54 21.73
CA LEU A 129 -18.37 -2.65 21.41
C LEU A 129 -19.70 -2.36 22.11
#